data_AF-R5JRB4-F1
#
_entry.id   AF-R5JRB4-F1
#
_cell.length_a   1.000
_cell.length_b   1.000
_cell.length_c   1.000
_cell.angle_alpha   90.00
_cell.angle_beta   90.00
_cell.angle_gamma   90.00
#
_symmetry.space_group_name_H-M   'P 1'
#
loop_
_entity.id
_entity.type
_entity.pdbx_description
1 polymer ?
#
loop_
_entity_poly.entity_id
_entity_poly.type
_entity_poly.pdbx_seq_one_letter_code
_entity_poly.pdbx_strand_id
1 'polypeptide(L)'
;MSNTLYIHIGYWIVILLILFVGYLIYPKKQKKSSKRAGKNFCIEQSCPQKVNTISTSLEKKQVLLNMPSDDKDWHCLEAYFDNTYDGFIQKLRNNYPLSNEDIHLIILICLEVSNKQIASYYHIQLASLATHRYRIAKKMGLKEVKSINEAITGMLRNEKY
;
A
#
# COMPACT_ATOMS: atom_id res chain seq x y z
N MET A 1 -10.00 43.19 39.25
CA MET A 1 -10.80 42.58 38.15
C MET A 1 -9.94 41.80 37.14
N SER A 2 -8.69 41.43 37.48
CA SER A 2 -7.74 40.82 36.52
C SER A 2 -7.63 39.29 36.65
N ASN A 3 -8.02 38.71 37.80
CA ASN A 3 -7.80 37.30 38.10
C ASN A 3 -8.82 36.37 37.40
N THR A 4 -10.04 36.84 37.16
CA THR A 4 -11.07 36.08 36.43
C THR A 4 -10.75 35.95 34.94
N LEU A 5 -10.06 36.95 34.37
CA LEU A 5 -9.62 36.92 32.97
C LEU A 5 -8.55 35.85 32.76
N TYR A 6 -7.61 35.71 33.70
CA TYR A 6 -6.54 34.71 33.62
C TYR A 6 -7.08 33.27 33.71
N ILE A 7 -8.08 33.05 34.57
CA ILE A 7 -8.75 31.76 34.71
C ILE A 7 -9.44 31.37 33.40
N HIS A 8 -10.13 32.30 32.75
CA HIS A 8 -10.76 32.04 31.46
C HIS A 8 -9.74 31.74 30.35
N ILE A 9 -8.69 32.54 30.23
CA ILE A 9 -7.65 32.35 29.19
C ILE A 9 -6.94 31.00 29.36
N GLY A 10 -6.61 30.62 30.60
CA GLY A 10 -6.01 29.32 30.90
C GLY A 10 -6.92 28.15 30.52
N TYR A 11 -8.22 28.26 30.77
CA TYR A 11 -9.20 27.24 30.39
C TYR A 11 -9.28 27.04 28.87
N TRP A 12 -9.30 28.13 28.08
CA TRP A 12 -9.31 28.04 26.62
C TRP A 12 -8.05 27.40 26.05
N ILE A 13 -6.88 27.68 26.63
CA ILE A 13 -5.60 27.07 26.21
C ILE A 13 -5.59 25.55 26.46
N VAL A 14 -6.08 25.11 27.61
CA VAL A 14 -6.17 23.67 27.94
C VAL A 14 -7.13 22.94 27.01
N ILE A 15 -8.28 23.54 26.67
CA ILE A 15 -9.22 22.98 25.68
C ILE A 15 -8.57 22.88 24.29
N LEU A 16 -7.84 23.92 23.87
CA LEU A 16 -7.15 23.93 22.58
C LEU A 16 -6.09 22.84 22.49
N LEU A 17 -5.35 22.60 23.58
CA LEU A 17 -4.38 21.50 23.67
C LEU A 17 -5.04 20.13 23.63
N ILE A 18 -6.18 19.94 24.31
CA ILE A 18 -6.92 18.66 24.28
C ILE A 18 -7.46 18.38 22.88
N LEU A 19 -8.02 19.37 22.19
CA LEU A 19 -8.50 19.24 20.82
C LEU A 19 -7.34 19.00 19.83
N PHE A 20 -6.20 19.66 20.04
CA PHE A 20 -5.01 19.47 19.21
C PHE A 20 -4.40 18.08 19.37
N VAL A 21 -4.31 17.56 20.61
CA VAL A 21 -3.87 16.18 20.88
C VAL A 21 -4.86 15.17 20.30
N GLY A 22 -6.16 15.39 20.46
CA GLY A 22 -7.20 14.56 19.82
C GLY A 22 -7.15 14.59 18.29
N TYR A 23 -6.77 15.72 17.71
CA TYR A 23 -6.56 15.88 16.26
C TYR A 23 -5.29 15.16 15.77
N LEU A 24 -4.19 15.20 16.55
CA LEU A 24 -2.96 14.48 16.22
C LEU A 24 -3.10 12.96 16.35
N ILE A 25 -4.01 12.48 17.21
CA ILE A 25 -4.31 11.06 17.37
C ILE A 25 -5.39 10.60 16.37
N TYR A 26 -6.12 11.49 15.70
CA TYR A 26 -7.18 11.10 14.75
C TYR A 26 -6.57 10.38 13.52
N PRO A 27 -6.71 9.04 13.40
CA PRO A 27 -6.17 8.32 12.28
C PRO A 27 -7.08 8.58 11.06
N LYS A 28 -6.49 9.11 10.00
CA LYS A 28 -7.17 9.38 8.73
C LYS A 28 -7.68 8.06 8.11
N LYS A 29 -8.95 7.74 8.39
CA LYS A 29 -9.69 6.67 7.70
C LYS A 29 -9.70 6.93 6.19
N GLN A 30 -9.12 6.00 5.43
CA GLN A 30 -9.24 5.91 3.98
C GLN A 30 -10.71 5.77 3.59
N LYS A 31 -11.20 6.65 2.71
CA LYS A 31 -12.56 6.62 2.16
C LYS A 31 -12.72 5.43 1.21
N LYS A 32 -13.75 4.61 1.43
CA LYS A 32 -14.26 3.61 0.47
C LYS A 32 -14.82 4.33 -0.76
N SER A 33 -14.22 4.11 -1.94
CA SER A 33 -14.84 4.35 -3.25
C SER A 33 -15.41 3.00 -3.72
N SER A 34 -16.71 2.75 -3.55
CA SER A 34 -17.76 2.95 -4.58
C SER A 34 -17.66 2.02 -5.80
N LYS A 35 -18.28 0.85 -5.63
CA LYS A 35 -18.94 -0.06 -6.60
C LYS A 35 -18.61 0.10 -8.09
N ARG A 36 -18.03 -0.97 -8.64
CA ARG A 36 -18.37 -1.49 -9.98
C ARG A 36 -18.52 -3.01 -9.89
N ALA A 37 -19.73 -3.50 -10.15
CA ALA A 37 -20.01 -4.92 -10.28
C ALA A 37 -19.45 -5.41 -11.62
N GLY A 38 -18.66 -6.49 -11.60
CA GLY A 38 -18.00 -6.99 -12.79
C GLY A 38 -17.34 -8.35 -12.60
N LYS A 39 -18.16 -9.39 -12.43
CA LYS A 39 -17.94 -10.81 -12.79
C LYS A 39 -16.69 -11.52 -12.25
N ASN A 40 -16.96 -12.37 -11.25
CA ASN A 40 -16.37 -13.67 -10.93
C ASN A 40 -14.85 -13.81 -11.05
N PHE A 41 -14.13 -13.40 -10.01
CA PHE A 41 -12.86 -14.01 -9.64
C PHE A 41 -13.05 -14.77 -8.32
N CYS A 42 -13.66 -15.94 -8.42
CA CYS A 42 -13.34 -16.99 -7.47
C CYS A 42 -12.14 -17.69 -8.09
N ILE A 43 -10.94 -17.53 -7.51
CA ILE A 43 -10.04 -18.67 -7.52
C ILE A 43 -10.78 -19.74 -6.72
N GLU A 44 -11.51 -20.60 -7.43
CA GLU A 44 -11.96 -21.88 -6.89
C GLU A 44 -10.74 -22.79 -6.78
N GLN A 45 -9.80 -22.36 -5.96
CA GLN A 45 -8.84 -23.18 -5.27
C GLN A 45 -8.85 -22.63 -3.86
N SER A 46 -9.43 -23.42 -2.96
CA SER A 46 -9.15 -23.31 -1.52
C SER A 46 -7.68 -22.94 -1.34
N CYS A 47 -7.43 -21.89 -0.57
CA CYS A 47 -6.12 -21.44 -0.10
C CYS A 47 -5.02 -22.50 -0.33
N PRO A 48 -4.13 -22.36 -1.34
CA PRO A 48 -3.21 -23.43 -1.65
C PRO A 48 -2.11 -23.44 -0.60
N GLN A 49 -2.12 -24.49 0.21
CA GLN A 49 -0.97 -24.84 1.02
C GLN A 49 0.21 -25.13 0.09
N LYS A 50 1.34 -24.44 0.36
CA LYS A 50 2.70 -24.78 -0.06
C LYS A 50 2.91 -24.86 -1.59
N VAL A 51 2.93 -23.69 -2.25
CA VAL A 51 3.44 -23.55 -3.63
C VAL A 51 4.86 -23.01 -3.57
N ASN A 52 5.82 -23.93 -3.46
CA ASN A 52 7.23 -23.60 -3.59
C ASN A 52 7.51 -23.50 -5.09
N THR A 53 8.08 -22.38 -5.52
CA THR A 53 8.63 -22.12 -6.88
C THR A 53 7.73 -21.28 -7.79
N ILE A 54 7.72 -19.96 -7.59
CA ILE A 54 7.43 -19.02 -8.68
C ILE A 54 8.68 -18.97 -9.59
N SER A 55 8.71 -19.84 -10.60
CA SER A 55 9.64 -19.73 -11.73
C SER A 55 8.99 -19.99 -13.09
N THR A 56 7.66 -20.10 -13.17
CA THR A 56 6.94 -20.33 -14.43
C THR A 56 6.32 -19.01 -14.91
N SER A 57 6.76 -18.53 -16.08
CA SER A 57 6.24 -17.31 -16.73
C SER A 57 4.74 -17.36 -17.08
N LEU A 58 4.11 -18.52 -16.88
CA LEU A 58 2.70 -18.79 -17.12
C LEU A 58 1.79 -18.27 -15.99
N GLU A 59 2.23 -18.27 -14.73
CA GLU A 59 1.41 -17.80 -13.59
C GLU A 59 1.47 -16.28 -13.41
N LYS A 60 2.63 -15.64 -13.66
CA LYS A 60 2.72 -14.17 -13.78
C LYS A 60 1.72 -13.63 -14.82
N LYS A 61 1.55 -14.35 -15.94
CA LYS A 61 0.57 -14.02 -16.99
C LYS A 61 -0.88 -14.13 -16.53
N GLN A 62 -1.21 -15.06 -15.64
CA GLN A 62 -2.58 -15.27 -15.15
C GLN A 62 -3.02 -14.13 -14.22
N VAL A 63 -2.13 -13.61 -13.37
CA VAL A 63 -2.39 -12.40 -12.56
C VAL A 63 -2.47 -11.15 -13.43
N LEU A 64 -1.67 -11.08 -14.50
CA LEU A 64 -1.71 -9.98 -15.49
C LEU A 64 -3.02 -9.92 -16.31
N LEU A 65 -3.73 -11.04 -16.47
CA LEU A 65 -4.95 -11.10 -17.26
C LEU A 65 -6.16 -10.51 -16.53
N ASN A 66 -6.20 -10.62 -15.20
CA ASN A 66 -7.31 -10.14 -14.36
C ASN A 66 -6.75 -9.35 -13.17
N MET A 67 -6.65 -8.02 -13.30
CA MET A 67 -6.26 -7.16 -12.18
C MET A 67 -7.30 -7.24 -11.05
N PRO A 68 -6.87 -7.29 -9.76
CA PRO A 68 -7.79 -7.32 -8.61
C PRO A 68 -8.82 -6.19 -8.68
N SER A 69 -10.11 -6.46 -8.40
CA SER A 69 -11.15 -5.43 -8.50
C SER A 69 -11.68 -4.97 -7.15
N ASP A 70 -11.63 -5.83 -6.13
CA ASP A 70 -12.10 -5.53 -4.78
C ASP A 70 -11.07 -5.81 -3.67
N ASP A 71 -11.41 -5.41 -2.44
CA ASP A 71 -10.54 -5.58 -1.27
C ASP A 71 -10.25 -7.08 -0.96
N LYS A 72 -11.15 -8.00 -1.33
CA LYS A 72 -10.97 -9.44 -1.08
C LYS A 72 -9.95 -10.03 -2.05
N ASP A 73 -10.02 -9.65 -3.32
CA ASP A 73 -9.04 -10.03 -4.34
C ASP A 73 -7.65 -9.56 -3.93
N TRP A 74 -7.53 -8.33 -3.45
CA TRP A 74 -6.29 -7.78 -2.93
C TRP A 74 -5.78 -8.54 -1.73
N HIS A 75 -6.65 -8.88 -0.77
CA HIS A 75 -6.23 -9.65 0.40
C HIS A 75 -5.72 -11.06 0.02
N CYS A 76 -6.35 -11.71 -0.96
CA CYS A 76 -5.92 -13.00 -1.47
C CYS A 76 -4.55 -12.88 -2.18
N LEU A 77 -4.37 -11.85 -3.01
CA LEU A 77 -3.11 -11.58 -3.69
C LEU A 77 -1.99 -11.24 -2.71
N GLU A 78 -2.27 -10.41 -1.70
CA GLU A 78 -1.33 -10.08 -0.63
C GLU A 78 -0.90 -11.34 0.12
N ALA A 79 -1.84 -12.19 0.55
CA ALA A 79 -1.54 -13.42 1.26
C ALA A 79 -0.72 -14.40 0.39
N TYR A 80 -1.05 -14.53 -0.89
CA TYR A 80 -0.26 -15.33 -1.83
C TYR A 80 1.17 -14.78 -1.98
N PHE A 81 1.31 -13.47 -2.14
CA PHE A 81 2.61 -12.81 -2.27
C PHE A 81 3.45 -12.99 -1.00
N ASP A 82 2.84 -12.80 0.16
CA ASP A 82 3.50 -12.94 1.47
C ASP A 82 3.98 -14.37 1.72
N ASN A 83 3.17 -15.38 1.37
CA ASN A 83 3.57 -16.79 1.43
C ASN A 83 4.71 -17.13 0.47
N THR A 84 4.78 -16.46 -0.67
CA THR A 84 5.83 -16.71 -1.66
C THR A 84 7.15 -16.04 -1.28
N TYR A 85 7.07 -14.82 -0.77
CA TYR A 85 8.22 -13.97 -0.46
C TYR A 85 8.41 -13.83 1.05
N ASP A 86 8.29 -14.93 1.80
CA ASP A 86 8.61 -15.02 3.24
C ASP A 86 8.17 -13.80 4.08
N GLY A 87 6.90 -13.43 4.02
CA GLY A 87 6.39 -12.33 4.83
C GLY A 87 6.77 -10.93 4.33
N PHE A 88 7.19 -10.76 3.07
CA PHE A 88 7.64 -9.49 2.50
C PHE A 88 6.65 -8.33 2.72
N ILE A 89 5.35 -8.56 2.52
CA ILE A 89 4.32 -7.52 2.70
C ILE A 89 4.21 -7.15 4.17
N GLN A 90 4.27 -8.14 5.07
CA GLN A 90 4.28 -7.89 6.50
C GLN A 90 5.51 -7.09 6.92
N LYS A 91 6.70 -7.44 6.43
CA LYS A 91 7.95 -6.71 6.67
C LYS A 91 7.87 -5.27 6.16
N LEU A 92 7.30 -5.05 4.97
CA LEU A 92 7.09 -3.70 4.42
C LEU A 92 6.16 -2.85 5.30
N ARG A 93 5.03 -3.42 5.75
CA ARG A 93 4.08 -2.72 6.64
C ARG A 93 4.69 -2.38 8.00
N ASN A 94 5.55 -3.26 8.52
CA ASN A 94 6.20 -3.06 9.82
C ASN A 94 7.33 -2.02 9.75
N ASN A 95 8.09 -1.99 8.65
CA ASN A 95 9.26 -1.14 8.51
C ASN A 95 8.94 0.28 7.98
N TYR A 96 7.82 0.45 7.27
CA TYR A 96 7.52 1.69 6.57
C TYR A 96 6.04 2.11 6.72
N PRO A 97 5.74 3.43 6.83
CA PRO A 97 4.39 3.96 6.96
C PRO A 97 3.64 3.98 5.60
N LEU A 98 3.51 2.81 4.98
CA LEU A 98 2.85 2.61 3.70
C LEU A 98 1.35 2.37 3.90
N SER A 99 0.54 2.94 3.01
CA SER A 99 -0.89 2.63 2.95
C SER A 99 -1.15 1.36 2.14
N ASN A 100 -2.33 0.75 2.28
CA ASN A 100 -2.72 -0.41 1.47
C ASN A 100 -2.58 -0.14 -0.04
N GLU A 101 -2.99 1.04 -0.49
CA GLU A 101 -2.83 1.47 -1.88
C GLU A 101 -1.36 1.48 -2.33
N ASP A 102 -0.44 1.87 -1.44
CA ASP A 102 1.00 1.86 -1.73
C ASP A 102 1.52 0.43 -1.85
N ILE A 103 1.04 -0.47 -0.98
CA ILE A 103 1.38 -1.91 -1.00
C ILE A 103 0.87 -2.56 -2.30
N HIS A 104 -0.38 -2.30 -2.68
CA HIS A 104 -0.97 -2.76 -3.93
C HIS A 104 -0.12 -2.33 -5.13
N LEU A 105 0.28 -1.06 -5.18
CA LEU A 105 1.15 -0.56 -6.23
C LEU A 105 2.52 -1.24 -6.22
N ILE A 106 3.12 -1.47 -5.05
CA ILE A 106 4.39 -2.21 -4.91
C ILE A 106 4.25 -3.62 -5.46
N ILE A 107 3.18 -4.35 -5.12
CA ILE A 107 2.91 -5.70 -5.63
C ILE A 107 2.83 -5.69 -7.15
N LEU A 108 2.08 -4.75 -7.75
CA LEU A 108 2.00 -4.63 -9.21
C LEU A 108 3.36 -4.34 -9.86
N ILE A 109 4.20 -3.54 -9.21
CA ILE A 109 5.57 -3.30 -9.66
C ILE A 109 6.43 -4.57 -9.57
N CYS A 110 6.29 -5.36 -8.49
CA CYS A 110 6.99 -6.64 -8.31
C CYS A 110 6.59 -7.67 -9.36
N LEU A 111 5.32 -7.66 -9.76
CA LEU A 111 4.76 -8.51 -10.81
C LEU A 111 5.16 -8.06 -12.22
N GLU A 112 6.00 -7.03 -12.34
CA GLU A 112 6.49 -6.47 -13.61
C GLU A 112 5.35 -5.96 -14.51
N VAL A 113 4.23 -5.53 -13.92
CA VAL A 113 3.13 -4.91 -14.66
C VAL A 113 3.62 -3.61 -15.27
N SER A 114 3.34 -3.38 -16.56
CA SER A 114 3.83 -2.18 -17.24
C SER A 114 3.20 -0.91 -16.64
N ASN A 115 3.97 0.18 -16.57
CA ASN A 115 3.47 1.47 -16.07
C ASN A 115 2.20 1.95 -16.81
N LYS A 116 2.07 1.61 -18.10
CA LYS A 116 0.87 1.92 -18.90
C LYS A 116 -0.35 1.15 -18.41
N GLN A 117 -0.21 -0.15 -18.14
CA GLN A 117 -1.28 -0.98 -17.59
C GLN A 117 -1.66 -0.54 -16.18
N ILE A 118 -0.68 -0.24 -15.32
CA ILE A 118 -0.91 0.28 -13.96
C ILE A 118 -1.68 1.61 -14.03
N ALA A 119 -1.24 2.55 -14.86
CA ALA A 119 -1.92 3.84 -15.03
C ALA A 119 -3.36 3.67 -15.55
N SER A 120 -3.57 2.76 -16.51
CA SER A 120 -4.89 2.42 -17.03
C SER A 120 -5.79 1.80 -15.95
N TYR A 121 -5.24 0.93 -15.11
CA TYR A 121 -5.96 0.27 -14.01
C TYR A 121 -6.41 1.25 -12.94
N TYR A 122 -5.52 2.16 -12.50
CA TYR A 122 -5.85 3.19 -11.53
C TYR A 122 -6.63 4.37 -12.14
N HIS A 123 -6.89 4.36 -13.46
CA HIS A 123 -7.50 5.47 -14.19
C HIS A 123 -6.78 6.81 -13.99
N ILE A 124 -5.44 6.79 -13.96
CA ILE A 124 -4.58 7.97 -13.78
C ILE A 124 -3.61 8.15 -14.95
N GLN A 125 -3.01 9.33 -15.04
CA GLN A 125 -1.93 9.61 -15.98
C GLN A 125 -0.59 9.03 -15.51
N LEU A 126 0.31 8.72 -16.45
CA LEU A 126 1.66 8.23 -16.16
C LEU A 126 2.47 9.18 -15.25
N ALA A 127 2.29 10.50 -15.40
CA ALA A 127 2.93 11.49 -14.53
C ALA A 127 2.43 11.42 -13.07
N SER A 128 1.14 11.15 -12.88
CA SER A 128 0.56 10.92 -11.55
C SER A 128 1.12 9.64 -10.92
N LEU A 129 1.27 8.57 -11.72
CA LEU A 129 1.90 7.34 -11.28
C LEU A 129 3.37 7.56 -10.86
N ALA A 130 4.13 8.36 -11.61
CA ALA A 130 5.50 8.73 -11.24
C ALA A 130 5.55 9.49 -9.90
N THR A 131 4.60 10.40 -9.68
CA THR A 131 4.46 11.14 -8.41
C THR A 131 4.11 10.19 -7.25
N HIS A 132 3.23 9.22 -7.46
CA HIS A 132 2.89 8.20 -6.47
C HIS A 132 4.12 7.37 -6.09
N ARG A 133 4.89 6.91 -7.09
CA ARG A 133 6.16 6.19 -6.88
C ARG A 133 7.17 7.01 -6.09
N TYR A 134 7.30 8.30 -6.39
CA TYR A 134 8.17 9.22 -5.63
C TYR A 134 7.73 9.32 -4.16
N ARG A 135 6.41 9.42 -3.90
CA ARG A 135 5.88 9.46 -2.53
C ARG A 135 6.18 8.17 -1.76
N ILE A 136 6.07 7.02 -2.41
CA ILE A 136 6.42 5.72 -1.80
C ILE A 136 7.91 5.68 -1.49
N ALA A 137 8.77 6.08 -2.43
CA ALA A 137 10.23 6.12 -2.22
C ALA A 137 10.60 7.03 -1.04
N LYS A 138 9.95 8.20 -0.92
CA LYS A 138 10.13 9.12 0.21
C LYS A 138 9.69 8.49 1.54
N LYS A 139 8.56 7.77 1.56
CA LYS A 139 8.09 7.04 2.76
C LYS A 139 9.05 5.92 3.17
N MET A 140 9.73 5.30 2.20
CA MET A 140 10.77 4.28 2.43
C MET A 140 12.13 4.89 2.82
N GLY A 141 12.25 6.21 2.90
CA GLY A 141 13.51 6.89 3.26
C GLY A 141 14.58 6.83 2.16
N LEU A 142 14.21 6.55 0.91
CA LEU A 142 15.14 6.52 -0.22
C LEU A 142 15.55 7.96 -0.56
N LYS A 143 16.77 8.34 -0.15
CA LYS A 143 17.31 9.72 -0.29
C LYS A 143 17.69 10.10 -1.72
N GLU A 144 17.99 9.12 -2.58
CA GLU A 144 18.45 9.37 -3.95
C GLU A 144 17.55 8.68 -4.98
N VAL A 145 17.69 9.11 -6.24
CA VAL A 145 16.96 8.70 -7.46
C VAL A 145 17.18 7.22 -7.84
N LYS A 146 17.47 6.35 -6.87
CA LYS A 146 17.33 4.92 -7.07
C LYS A 146 15.85 4.67 -7.32
N SER A 147 15.56 4.18 -8.53
CA SER A 147 14.21 3.88 -8.95
C SER A 147 13.56 2.99 -7.90
N ILE A 148 12.31 3.30 -7.51
CA ILE A 148 11.55 2.47 -6.57
C ILE A 148 11.57 0.98 -6.96
N ASN A 149 11.60 0.69 -8.26
CA ASN A 149 11.75 -0.69 -8.76
C ASN A 149 13.06 -1.32 -8.30
N GLU A 150 14.18 -0.59 -8.38
CA GLU A 150 15.50 -1.09 -7.97
C GLU A 150 15.52 -1.37 -6.46
N ALA A 151 14.93 -0.49 -5.65
CA ALA A 151 14.83 -0.69 -4.20
C ALA A 151 14.01 -1.96 -3.87
N ILE A 152 12.83 -2.10 -4.48
CA ILE A 152 11.95 -3.26 -4.30
C ILE A 152 12.63 -4.55 -4.77
N THR A 153 13.19 -4.57 -5.97
CA THR A 153 13.91 -5.73 -6.51
C THR A 153 15.12 -6.09 -5.65
N GLY A 154 15.82 -5.08 -5.11
CA GLY A 154 16.92 -5.28 -4.17
C GLY A 154 16.47 -5.98 -2.88
N MET A 155 15.33 -5.56 -2.32
CA MET A 155 14.75 -6.20 -1.12
C MET A 155 14.36 -7.65 -1.41
N LEU A 156 13.66 -7.92 -2.52
CA LEU A 156 13.24 -9.28 -2.90
C LEU A 156 14.42 -10.23 -3.14
N ARG A 157 15.55 -9.73 -3.66
CA ARG A 157 16.74 -10.55 -3.92
C ARG A 157 17.50 -10.93 -2.64
N ASN A 158 17.47 -10.07 -1.62
CA ASN A 158 18.18 -10.29 -0.37
C ASN A 158 17.49 -11.30 0.56
N GLU A 159 16.22 -11.64 0.33
CA GLU A 159 15.46 -12.64 1.10
C GLU A 159 15.64 -14.08 0.60
N LYS A 160 16.51 -14.32 -0.39
CA LYS A 160 16.78 -15.66 -0.96
C LYS A 160 18.00 -16.38 -0.39
N TYR A 161 18.53 -15.98 0.77
CA TYR A 161 19.65 -16.65 1.43
C TYR A 161 19.38 -16.90 2.90
#